data_AF-A0A8T4QHM5-F1
#
_entry.id   AF-A0A8T4QHM5-F1
#
_cell.length_a   1.000
_cell.length_b   1.000
_cell.length_c   1.000
_cell.angle_alpha   90.00
_cell.angle_beta   90.00
_cell.angle_gamma   90.00
#
_symmetry.space_group_name_H-M   'P 1'
#
loop_
_entity.id
_entity.type
_entity.pdbx_description
1 polymer ?
#
loop_
_entity_poly.entity_id
_entity_poly.type
_entity_poly.pdbx_seq_one_letter_code
_entity_poly.pdbx_strand_id
1 'polypeptide(L)'
;MKNEKNLNFSEIGILLSRDQRNIWTVYNRANKKLASAQLQPVEPNTKLSILEYIQIPTEIFRFYSLAVLESIVVYLKNERYLSFSDIAMLLGRDQRNIWTVYSRARAKLDKM
;
A
#
# COMPACT_ATOMS: atom_id res chain seq x y z
N MET A 1 -11.39 0.94 -3.58
CA MET A 1 -12.27 -0.23 -3.34
C MET A 1 -13.50 0.07 -2.46
N LYS A 2 -13.38 0.30 -1.13
CA LYS A 2 -14.54 0.49 -0.22
C LYS A 2 -15.51 1.58 -0.67
N ASN A 3 -14.98 2.76 -0.99
CA ASN A 3 -15.78 3.94 -1.32
C ASN A 3 -16.14 3.96 -2.82
N GLU A 4 -15.16 3.72 -3.69
CA GLU A 4 -15.34 3.76 -5.15
C GLU A 4 -16.28 2.67 -5.69
N LYS A 5 -16.19 1.45 -5.16
CA LYS A 5 -17.00 0.29 -5.60
C LYS A 5 -18.16 -0.02 -4.63
N ASN A 6 -18.34 0.80 -3.60
CA ASN A 6 -19.34 0.63 -2.53
C ASN A 6 -19.37 -0.77 -1.87
N LEU A 7 -18.28 -1.52 -1.91
CA LEU A 7 -18.21 -2.87 -1.35
C LEU A 7 -18.28 -2.84 0.18
N ASN A 8 -18.90 -3.83 0.82
CA ASN A 8 -18.85 -4.00 2.27
C ASN A 8 -17.53 -4.69 2.72
N PHE A 9 -17.23 -4.69 4.02
CA PHE A 9 -15.97 -5.28 4.52
C PHE A 9 -15.90 -6.80 4.35
N SER A 10 -17.04 -7.49 4.34
CA SER A 10 -17.11 -8.93 4.10
C SER A 10 -16.75 -9.25 2.65
N GLU A 11 -17.33 -8.53 1.68
CA GLU A 11 -17.03 -8.64 0.26
C GLU A 11 -15.54 -8.37 -0.03
N ILE A 12 -14.98 -7.33 0.59
CA ILE A 12 -13.54 -7.04 0.48
C ILE A 12 -12.71 -8.19 1.11
N GLY A 13 -13.16 -8.74 2.22
CA GLY A 13 -12.52 -9.89 2.88
C GLY A 13 -12.47 -11.12 1.99
N ILE A 14 -13.59 -11.45 1.34
CA ILE A 14 -13.68 -12.55 0.38
C ILE A 14 -12.73 -12.30 -0.80
N LEU A 15 -12.79 -11.11 -1.40
CA LEU A 15 -11.99 -10.75 -2.57
C LEU A 15 -10.48 -10.78 -2.30
N LEU A 16 -10.04 -10.29 -1.13
CA LEU A 16 -8.63 -10.23 -0.77
C LEU A 16 -8.15 -11.47 0.01
N SER A 17 -9.04 -12.43 0.29
CA SER A 17 -8.74 -13.58 1.17
C SER A 17 -8.21 -13.12 2.55
N ARG A 18 -8.85 -12.10 3.15
CA ARG A 18 -8.47 -11.48 4.43
C ARG A 18 -9.64 -11.42 5.41
N ASP A 19 -9.34 -11.48 6.71
CA ASP A 19 -10.34 -11.25 7.76
C ASP A 19 -10.88 -9.81 7.69
N GLN A 20 -12.21 -9.69 7.65
CA GLN A 20 -12.93 -8.41 7.57
C GLN A 20 -12.62 -7.45 8.73
N ARG A 21 -12.31 -7.95 9.93
CA ARG A 21 -11.93 -7.13 11.11
C ARG A 21 -10.58 -6.46 10.90
N ASN A 22 -9.64 -7.16 10.25
CA ASN A 22 -8.35 -6.55 9.88
C ASN A 22 -8.54 -5.44 8.85
N ILE A 23 -9.37 -5.68 7.84
CA ILE A 23 -9.71 -4.67 6.83
C ILE A 23 -10.34 -3.44 7.49
N TRP A 24 -11.34 -3.64 8.36
CA TRP A 24 -11.99 -2.57 9.12
C TRP A 24 -11.00 -1.79 9.98
N THR A 25 -10.10 -2.49 10.69
CA THR A 25 -9.11 -1.86 11.57
C THR A 25 -8.15 -0.97 10.78
N VAL A 26 -7.63 -1.47 9.66
CA VAL A 26 -6.71 -0.70 8.79
C VAL A 26 -7.44 0.49 8.18
N TYR A 27 -8.66 0.29 7.67
CA TYR A 27 -9.48 1.34 7.09
C TYR A 27 -9.78 2.47 8.09
N ASN A 28 -10.21 2.14 9.31
CA ASN A 28 -10.52 3.13 10.32
C ASN A 28 -9.29 3.86 10.85
N ARG A 29 -8.15 3.16 10.99
CA ARG A 29 -6.88 3.82 11.33
C ARG A 29 -6.48 4.82 10.24
N ALA A 30 -6.64 4.45 8.97
CA ALA A 30 -6.38 5.36 7.85
C ALA A 30 -7.30 6.59 7.90
N ASN A 31 -8.60 6.39 8.07
CA ASN A 31 -9.56 7.50 8.15
C ASN A 31 -9.33 8.40 9.37
N LYS A 32 -9.01 7.84 10.54
CA LYS A 32 -8.67 8.63 11.73
C LYS A 32 -7.45 9.50 11.46
N LYS A 33 -6.43 8.94 10.81
CA LYS A 33 -5.21 9.68 10.45
C LYS A 33 -5.51 10.79 9.44
N LEU A 34 -6.33 10.52 8.42
CA LEU A 34 -6.77 11.52 7.45
C LEU A 34 -7.57 12.64 8.12
N ALA A 35 -8.43 12.32 9.08
CA ALA A 35 -9.20 13.32 9.82
C ALA A 35 -8.33 14.20 10.74
N SER A 36 -7.25 13.63 11.32
CA SER A 36 -6.32 14.37 12.19
C SER A 36 -5.23 15.14 11.43
N ALA A 37 -4.94 14.77 10.18
CA ALA A 37 -3.97 15.47 9.36
C ALA A 37 -4.66 16.67 8.72
N GLN A 38 -4.45 17.87 9.28
CA GLN A 38 -4.64 19.10 8.50
C GLN A 38 -3.70 18.99 7.28
N LEU A 39 -4.27 18.75 6.11
CA LEU A 39 -3.53 18.72 4.85
C LEU A 39 -2.95 20.13 4.63
N GLN A 40 -1.67 20.32 4.95
CA GLN A 40 -0.95 21.43 4.35
C GLN A 40 -0.86 21.12 2.84
N PRO A 41 -1.17 22.08 1.95
CA PRO A 41 -0.93 21.91 0.53
C PRO A 41 0.57 21.69 0.36
N VAL A 42 0.98 20.45 0.10
CA VAL A 42 2.35 20.18 -0.31
C VAL A 42 2.37 20.50 -1.79
N GLU A 43 2.96 21.65 -2.13
CA GLU A 43 3.24 22.00 -3.52
C GLU A 43 3.89 20.80 -4.21
N PRO A 44 3.30 20.28 -5.31
CA PRO A 44 3.84 19.11 -5.98
C PRO A 44 5.28 19.39 -6.35
N ASN A 45 6.21 18.62 -5.78
CA ASN A 45 7.60 18.68 -6.15
C ASN A 45 7.66 18.43 -7.66
N THR A 46 8.08 19.46 -8.39
CA THR A 46 7.79 19.71 -9.82
C THR A 46 8.48 18.73 -10.79
N LYS A 47 8.93 17.57 -10.30
CA LYS A 47 9.51 16.46 -11.07
C LYS A 47 8.54 15.34 -11.42
N LEU A 48 7.33 15.30 -10.87
CA LEU A 48 6.25 14.42 -11.34
C LEU A 48 5.26 15.19 -12.21
N SER A 49 5.69 15.57 -13.41
CA SER A 49 4.81 16.21 -14.41
C SER A 49 3.82 15.24 -15.07
N ILE A 50 3.70 13.99 -14.59
CA ILE A 50 2.66 13.05 -15.02
C ILE A 50 2.32 12.18 -13.80
N LEU A 51 1.24 12.51 -13.07
CA LEU A 51 0.69 11.59 -12.07
C LEU A 51 -0.01 10.46 -12.83
N GLU A 52 0.78 9.54 -13.37
CA GLU A 52 0.26 8.32 -13.96
C GLU A 52 -0.29 7.44 -12.82
N TYR A 53 -1.60 7.20 -12.85
CA TYR A 53 -2.24 6.34 -11.87
C TYR A 53 -1.68 4.92 -12.00
N ILE A 54 -0.88 4.50 -11.02
CA ILE A 54 -0.43 3.11 -10.95
C ILE A 54 -1.60 2.23 -10.52
N GLN A 55 -2.01 1.34 -11.41
CA GLN A 55 -2.95 0.27 -11.10
C GLN A 55 -2.23 -0.84 -10.33
N ILE A 56 -2.79 -1.19 -9.17
CA ILE A 56 -2.30 -2.26 -8.31
C ILE A 56 -3.26 -3.45 -8.42
N PRO A 57 -2.81 -4.63 -8.89
CA PRO A 57 -3.63 -5.83 -8.93
C PRO A 57 -4.07 -6.23 -7.52
N THR A 58 -5.34 -6.59 -7.34
CA THR A 58 -5.87 -6.98 -6.03
C THR A 58 -5.28 -8.29 -5.50
N GLU A 59 -4.78 -9.12 -6.41
CA GLU A 59 -4.20 -10.43 -6.16
C GLU A 59 -2.99 -10.36 -5.24
N ILE A 60 -2.22 -9.27 -5.30
CA ILE A 60 -1.01 -9.13 -4.46
C ILE A 60 -1.34 -9.11 -2.96
N PHE A 61 -2.58 -8.77 -2.59
CA PHE A 61 -3.03 -8.72 -1.20
C PHE A 61 -3.48 -10.07 -0.65
N ARG A 62 -3.62 -11.10 -1.49
CA ARG A 62 -4.05 -12.44 -1.08
C ARG A 62 -3.01 -13.17 -0.23
N PHE A 63 -1.75 -12.74 -0.26
CA PHE A 63 -0.67 -13.30 0.54
C PHE A 63 -0.79 -12.91 2.02
N TYR A 64 -1.47 -13.74 2.83
CA TYR A 64 -1.82 -13.42 4.21
C TYR A 64 -0.62 -13.10 5.13
N SER A 65 0.56 -13.65 4.83
CA SER A 65 1.81 -13.41 5.57
C SER A 65 2.33 -11.97 5.43
N LEU A 66 2.03 -11.31 4.30
CA LEU A 66 2.45 -9.94 4.03
C LEU A 66 1.39 -8.94 4.50
N ALA A 67 1.84 -7.83 5.08
CA ALA A 67 1.02 -6.65 5.29
C ALA A 67 0.72 -5.94 3.97
N VAL A 68 -0.28 -5.06 3.96
CA VAL A 68 -0.70 -4.31 2.76
C VAL A 68 0.48 -3.53 2.15
N LEU A 69 1.23 -2.78 2.96
CA LEU A 69 2.37 -2.01 2.48
C LEU A 69 3.53 -2.90 2.01
N GLU A 70 3.76 -4.04 2.68
CA GLU A 70 4.76 -5.03 2.25
C GLU A 70 4.42 -5.58 0.87
N SER A 71 3.15 -5.94 0.65
CA SER A 71 2.66 -6.44 -0.64
C SER A 71 2.86 -5.42 -1.76
N ILE A 72 2.53 -4.14 -1.51
CA ILE A 72 2.72 -3.05 -2.47
C ILE A 72 4.20 -2.84 -2.77
N VAL A 73 5.07 -2.75 -1.76
CA VAL A 73 6.50 -2.51 -1.95
C VAL A 73 7.17 -3.67 -2.71
N VAL A 74 6.80 -4.92 -2.39
CA VAL A 74 7.29 -6.11 -3.12
C VAL A 74 6.86 -6.07 -4.57
N TYR A 75 5.59 -5.79 -4.86
CA TYR A 75 5.08 -5.68 -6.23
C TYR A 75 5.79 -4.58 -7.02
N LEU A 76 5.91 -3.37 -6.44
CA LEU A 76 6.57 -2.25 -7.11
C LEU A 76 8.05 -2.53 -7.37
N LYS A 77 8.71 -3.28 -6.47
CA LYS A 77 10.12 -3.62 -6.62
C LYS A 77 10.36 -4.75 -7.62
N ASN A 78 9.55 -5.81 -7.56
CA ASN A 78 9.81 -7.06 -8.28
C ASN A 78 9.09 -7.12 -9.63
N GLU A 79 7.87 -6.58 -9.72
CA GLU A 79 7.02 -6.66 -10.92
C GLU A 79 6.99 -5.34 -11.72
N ARG A 80 7.40 -4.24 -11.09
CA ARG A 80 7.53 -2.92 -11.73
C ARG A 80 8.97 -2.40 -11.77
N TYR A 81 9.91 -3.15 -11.19
CA TYR A 81 11.35 -2.88 -11.23
C TYR A 81 11.77 -1.48 -10.77
N LEU A 82 10.95 -0.82 -9.94
CA LEU A 82 11.23 0.53 -9.47
C LEU A 82 12.41 0.54 -8.47
N SER A 83 13.15 1.64 -8.44
CA SER A 83 14.17 1.84 -7.41
C SER A 83 13.51 2.16 -6.06
N PHE A 84 14.24 1.96 -4.96
CA PHE A 84 13.70 2.31 -3.64
C PHE A 84 13.42 3.81 -3.50
N SER A 85 14.21 4.66 -4.15
CA SER A 85 13.97 6.10 -4.23
C SER A 85 12.69 6.42 -5.00
N ASP A 86 12.42 5.73 -6.11
CA ASP A 86 11.19 5.94 -6.89
C ASP A 86 9.96 5.50 -6.09
N ILE A 87 10.03 4.34 -5.43
CA ILE A 87 8.94 3.84 -4.57
C ILE A 87 8.71 4.79 -3.38
N ALA A 88 9.79 5.32 -2.78
CA ALA A 88 9.72 6.29 -1.69
C ALA A 88 9.00 7.57 -2.13
N MET A 89 9.38 8.10 -3.29
CA MET A 89 8.75 9.27 -3.89
C MET A 89 7.27 9.00 -4.24
N LEU A 90 6.98 7.87 -4.89
CA LEU A 90 5.63 7.47 -5.29
C LEU A 90 4.67 7.30 -4.10
N LEU A 91 5.15 6.70 -2.99
CA LEU A 91 4.33 6.43 -1.81
C LEU A 91 4.37 7.56 -0.76
N GLY A 92 5.14 8.63 -1.01
CA GLY A 92 5.35 9.72 -0.05
C GLY A 92 5.98 9.25 1.27
N ARG A 93 6.99 8.38 1.19
CA ARG A 93 7.67 7.77 2.35
C ARG A 93 9.18 8.00 2.29
N ASP A 94 9.83 7.92 3.44
CA ASP A 94 11.29 7.88 3.50
C ASP A 94 11.83 6.57 2.88
N GLN A 95 12.90 6.65 2.09
CA GLN A 95 13.51 5.52 1.40
C GLN A 95 13.99 4.41 2.35
N ARG A 96 14.46 4.75 3.56
CA ARG A 96 14.89 3.76 4.58
C ARG A 96 13.70 2.96 5.08
N ASN A 97 12.52 3.58 5.16
CA ASN A 97 11.28 2.86 5.51
C ASN A 97 10.90 1.89 4.40
N ILE A 98 11.01 2.30 3.13
CA ILE A 98 10.74 1.40 1.99
C ILE A 98 11.67 0.19 2.01
N TRP A 99 12.98 0.41 2.19
CA TRP A 99 13.95 -0.69 2.29
C TRP A 99 13.62 -1.64 3.47
N THR A 100 13.32 -1.08 4.65
CA THR A 100 12.98 -1.88 5.84
C THR A 100 11.74 -2.74 5.60
N VAL A 101 10.70 -2.17 4.97
CA VAL A 101 9.48 -2.89 4.61
C VAL A 101 9.80 -4.02 3.63
N TYR A 102 10.57 -3.73 2.58
CA TYR A 102 10.97 -4.73 1.59
C TYR A 102 11.77 -5.88 2.22
N SER A 103 12.75 -5.57 3.06
CA SER A 103 13.58 -6.55 3.75
C SER A 103 12.75 -7.49 4.65
N ARG A 104 11.82 -6.94 5.42
CA ARG A 104 10.88 -7.74 6.25
C ARG A 104 9.97 -8.61 5.39
N ALA A 105 9.48 -8.09 4.28
CA ALA A 105 8.65 -8.85 3.35
C ALA A 105 9.41 -10.03 2.73
N ARG A 106 10.66 -9.80 2.29
CA ARG A 106 11.55 -10.85 1.78
C ARG A 106 11.79 -11.95 2.82
N ALA A 107 12.12 -11.57 4.05
CA ALA A 107 12.33 -12.55 5.12
C ALA A 107 11.08 -13.39 5.45
N LYS A 108 9.87 -12.88 5.17
CA LYS A 108 8.63 -13.64 5.30
C LYS A 108 8.41 -14.58 4.12
N LEU A 109 8.73 -14.13 2.91
CA LEU A 109 8.64 -14.95 1.69
C LEU A 109 9.67 -16.09 1.69
N ASP A 110 10.87 -15.85 2.20
CA ASP A 110 11.95 -16.85 2.26
C ASP A 110 11.70 -17.94 3.35
N LYS A 111 10.75 -17.70 4.27
CA LYS A 111 10.35 -18.66 5.33
C LYS A 111 9.19 -19.57 4.93
N MET A 112 8.71 -19.48 3.70
CA MET A 112 7.64 -20.30 3.13
C MET A 112 8.23 -21.42 2.29
#